data_AF-A0A7S0MQ83-F1
#
_entry.id   AF-A0A7S0MQ83-F1
#
_cell.length_a   1.000
_cell.length_b   1.000
_cell.length_c   1.000
_cell.angle_alpha   90.00
_cell.angle_beta   90.00
_cell.angle_gamma   90.00
#
_symmetry.space_group_name_H-M   'P 1'
#
loop_
_entity.id
_entity.type
_entity.pdbx_description
1 polymer ?
#
loop_
_entity_poly.entity_id
_entity_poly.type
_entity_poly.pdbx_seq_one_letter_code
_entity_poly.pdbx_strand_id
1 'polypeptide(L)'
;QEQLMPSKNMICRVPVFSLVGMWIALYVLVRPLFLETRDGSLERVGKGRGQSWAEMRCPPSMRTSKAVLSSSGGVLHMLEGDRTPRLSFVLIHDLAEHAGALRDFGSTLAEKCIGVGSPCNVYAIDLAGHGLSVHHGGGSKGNFRTSDWHQQAIEASTFIRLRNQDTAVFAIGFGIGGDVALQASMATDKLTGAVANGLLLNHEVPFRTQGRIDLLKGALGDLAEALLQDIPLFTPSLFNFRHFYDDADCAAPAPSAPPP
;
A
#
# COMPACT_ATOMS: atom_id res chain seq x y z
N GLN A 1 -69.66 22.86 51.39
CA GLN A 1 -69.72 22.59 49.94
C GLN A 1 -68.39 23.03 49.34
N GLU A 2 -67.39 22.17 49.38
CA GLU A 2 -66.11 22.37 48.68
C GLU A 2 -66.29 21.94 47.22
N GLN A 3 -66.20 22.90 46.30
CA GLN A 3 -66.16 22.62 44.86
C GLN A 3 -64.73 22.23 44.47
N LEU A 4 -64.48 20.92 44.31
CA LEU A 4 -63.30 20.43 43.62
C LEU A 4 -63.36 20.86 42.15
N MET A 5 -62.50 21.80 41.77
CA MET A 5 -62.23 22.15 40.37
C MET A 5 -61.47 20.99 39.70
N PRO A 6 -61.86 20.57 38.48
CA PRO A 6 -61.16 19.52 37.75
C PRO A 6 -59.79 20.05 37.28
N SER A 7 -58.72 19.48 37.83
CA SER A 7 -57.36 19.62 37.31
C SER A 7 -57.33 19.13 35.85
N LYS A 8 -57.32 20.06 34.89
CA LYS A 8 -57.04 19.76 33.49
C LYS A 8 -55.58 19.36 33.38
N ASN A 9 -55.31 18.07 33.38
CA ASN A 9 -54.00 17.52 33.02
C ASN A 9 -53.67 17.94 31.59
N MET A 10 -52.87 18.99 31.46
CA MET A 10 -52.34 19.48 30.20
C MET A 10 -51.28 18.47 29.72
N ILE A 11 -51.71 17.46 28.97
CA ILE A 11 -50.80 16.52 28.32
C ILE A 11 -50.07 17.30 27.22
N CYS A 12 -48.86 17.76 27.54
CA CYS A 12 -47.96 18.41 26.60
C CYS A 12 -47.56 17.38 25.54
N ARG A 13 -48.29 17.35 24.42
CA ARG A 13 -47.94 16.53 23.26
C ARG A 13 -46.75 17.18 22.58
N VAL A 14 -45.55 16.86 23.04
CA VAL A 14 -44.34 17.11 22.27
C VAL A 14 -44.50 16.31 20.97
N PRO A 15 -44.47 16.94 19.79
CA PRO A 15 -44.56 16.22 18.54
C PRO A 15 -43.40 15.23 18.49
N VAL A 16 -43.69 13.95 18.19
CA VAL A 16 -42.66 12.91 18.05
C VAL A 16 -41.55 13.35 17.08
N PHE A 17 -41.90 14.15 16.07
CA PHE A 17 -40.96 14.77 15.14
C PHE A 17 -39.93 15.69 15.80
N SER A 18 -40.28 16.40 16.87
CA SER A 18 -39.37 17.27 17.60
C SER A 18 -38.35 16.47 18.42
N LEU A 19 -38.76 15.31 18.96
CA LEU A 19 -37.84 14.41 19.66
C LEU A 19 -36.87 13.74 18.69
N VAL A 20 -37.35 13.28 17.53
CA VAL A 20 -36.48 12.70 16.48
C VAL A 20 -35.52 13.74 15.93
N GLY A 21 -36.00 14.96 15.64
CA GLY A 21 -35.16 16.06 15.18
C GLY A 21 -34.10 16.47 16.21
N MET A 22 -34.46 16.50 17.50
CA MET A 22 -33.51 16.79 18.58
C MET A 22 -32.48 15.67 18.74
N TRP A 23 -32.86 14.40 18.62
CA TRP A 23 -31.92 13.27 18.64
C TRP A 23 -30.97 13.29 17.46
N ILE A 24 -31.44 13.62 16.24
CA ILE A 24 -30.59 13.78 15.06
C ILE A 24 -29.64 14.97 15.25
N ALA A 25 -30.14 16.12 15.74
CA ALA A 25 -29.31 17.29 16.00
C ALA A 25 -28.26 17.01 17.08
N LEU A 26 -28.64 16.37 18.18
CA LEU A 26 -27.73 15.95 19.25
C LEU A 26 -26.71 14.95 18.71
N TYR A 27 -27.12 13.95 17.94
CA TYR A 27 -26.21 12.99 17.31
C TYR A 27 -25.22 13.69 16.36
N VAL A 28 -25.67 14.64 15.53
CA VAL A 28 -24.80 15.40 14.61
C VAL A 28 -23.82 16.32 15.36
N LEU A 29 -24.26 16.93 16.47
CA LEU A 29 -23.44 17.84 17.27
C LEU A 29 -22.47 17.13 18.21
N VAL A 30 -22.85 15.96 18.73
CA VAL A 30 -22.06 15.19 19.69
C VAL A 30 -21.08 14.24 19.00
N ARG A 31 -21.37 13.79 17.77
CA ARG A 31 -20.50 12.89 17.01
C ARG A 31 -19.08 13.41 16.73
N PRO A 32 -18.82 14.71 16.47
CA PRO A 32 -17.46 15.25 16.40
C PRO A 32 -16.68 15.09 17.71
N LEU A 33 -17.35 15.23 18.86
CA LEU A 33 -16.74 15.14 20.19
C LEU A 33 -16.35 13.70 20.58
N PHE A 34 -16.96 12.68 19.97
CA PHE A 34 -16.65 11.26 20.22
C PHE A 34 -15.82 10.60 19.11
N LEU A 35 -15.70 11.22 17.93
CA LEU A 35 -14.87 10.68 16.83
C LEU A 35 -13.41 11.13 16.89
N GLU A 36 -13.07 12.18 17.63
CA GLU A 36 -11.67 12.61 17.84
C GLU A 36 -10.85 11.66 18.73
N THR A 37 -11.42 10.55 19.24
CA THR A 37 -10.70 9.57 20.07
C THR A 37 -10.62 8.17 19.46
N ARG A 38 -10.98 8.02 18.18
CA ARG A 38 -10.82 6.75 17.45
C ARG A 38 -10.16 6.89 16.08
N ASP A 39 -9.50 8.02 15.84
CA ASP A 39 -8.32 8.00 15.00
C ASP A 39 -7.27 7.21 15.79
N GLY A 40 -7.23 5.90 15.55
CA GLY A 40 -5.95 5.23 15.56
C GLY A 40 -5.14 5.93 14.49
N SER A 41 -4.42 6.99 14.88
CA SER A 41 -3.25 7.40 14.12
C SER A 41 -2.43 6.12 14.00
N LEU A 42 -2.30 5.60 12.79
CA LEU A 42 -1.16 4.74 12.46
C LEU A 42 0.04 5.68 12.52
N GLU A 43 0.43 6.03 13.74
CA GLU A 43 1.37 7.12 14.04
C GLU A 43 2.79 6.77 13.58
N ARG A 44 3.00 5.55 13.04
CA ARG A 44 4.23 5.10 12.39
C ARG A 44 3.93 3.99 11.39
N VAL A 45 3.85 4.31 10.10
CA VAL A 45 4.21 3.33 9.07
C VAL A 45 5.74 3.35 8.99
N GLY A 46 6.36 2.33 9.59
CA GLY A 46 7.77 1.98 9.42
C GLY A 46 8.82 3.08 9.66
N LYS A 47 9.08 3.47 10.92
CA LYS A 47 10.40 4.03 11.31
C LYS A 47 11.48 2.94 11.34
N GLY A 48 11.43 1.97 10.44
CA GLY A 48 12.56 1.09 10.24
C GLY A 48 13.73 1.99 9.86
N ARG A 49 14.85 1.93 10.60
CA ARG A 49 16.09 2.54 10.09
C ARG A 49 16.24 2.04 8.67
N GLY A 50 16.37 2.92 7.69
CA GLY A 50 16.52 2.52 6.29
C GLY A 50 17.72 1.59 6.18
N GLN A 51 17.46 0.28 6.21
CA GLN A 51 18.52 -0.71 6.21
C GLN A 51 18.96 -0.87 4.77
N SER A 52 20.22 -0.52 4.52
CA SER A 52 20.78 -0.64 3.19
C SER A 52 21.07 -2.11 2.86
N TRP A 53 20.78 -2.50 1.63
CA TRP A 53 21.25 -3.78 1.08
C TRP A 53 22.78 -3.85 1.05
N ALA A 54 23.47 -2.71 0.93
CA ALA A 54 24.93 -2.65 0.96
C ALA A 54 25.51 -3.01 2.35
N GLU A 55 24.72 -2.91 3.41
CA GLU A 55 25.12 -3.26 4.79
C GLU A 55 24.70 -4.69 5.17
N MET A 56 24.06 -5.42 4.25
CA MET A 56 23.65 -6.80 4.49
C MET A 56 24.87 -7.69 4.71
N ARG A 57 24.83 -8.53 5.75
CA ARG A 57 25.76 -9.67 5.83
C ARG A 57 25.38 -10.65 4.72
N CYS A 58 26.20 -10.68 3.68
CA CYS A 58 26.04 -11.59 2.56
C CYS A 58 26.69 -12.94 2.87
N PRO A 59 26.11 -14.06 2.41
CA PRO A 59 26.85 -15.30 2.31
C PRO A 59 28.17 -15.09 1.56
N PRO A 60 29.29 -15.79 1.92
CA PRO A 60 30.60 -15.52 1.34
C PRO A 60 30.68 -15.60 -0.19
N SER A 61 29.76 -16.33 -0.83
CA SER A 61 29.69 -16.52 -2.28
C SER A 61 28.73 -15.56 -2.99
N MET A 62 28.21 -14.56 -2.30
CA MET A 62 27.22 -13.62 -2.84
C MET A 62 27.66 -12.17 -2.72
N ARG A 63 27.16 -11.35 -3.64
CA ARG A 63 27.49 -9.92 -3.75
C ARG A 63 26.22 -9.10 -3.85
N THR A 64 26.21 -7.97 -3.17
CA THR A 64 25.14 -6.97 -3.30
C THR A 64 25.47 -5.97 -4.40
N SER A 65 24.48 -5.65 -5.23
CA SER A 65 24.57 -4.55 -6.19
C SER A 65 23.20 -3.91 -6.43
N LYS A 66 23.13 -2.86 -7.25
CA LYS A 66 21.88 -2.17 -7.59
C LYS A 66 21.82 -1.86 -9.08
N ALA A 67 20.62 -1.84 -9.63
CA ALA A 67 20.33 -1.41 -11.00
C ALA A 67 19.14 -0.45 -11.01
N VAL A 68 19.14 0.48 -11.96
CA VAL A 68 17.98 1.32 -12.26
C VAL A 68 17.29 0.73 -13.49
N LEU A 69 16.00 0.47 -13.37
CA LEU A 69 15.13 0.01 -14.43
C LEU A 69 14.85 1.19 -15.38
N SER A 70 15.38 1.10 -16.59
CA SER A 70 15.50 2.23 -17.50
C SER A 70 14.16 2.80 -17.95
N SER A 71 13.12 1.96 -18.06
CA SER A 71 11.82 2.34 -18.58
C SER A 71 10.79 2.68 -17.52
N SER A 72 11.05 2.43 -16.23
CA SER A 72 10.14 2.79 -15.12
C SER A 72 10.74 3.67 -14.02
N GLY A 73 12.07 3.83 -13.99
CA GLY A 73 12.77 4.50 -12.89
C GLY A 73 12.80 3.70 -11.59
N GLY A 74 12.34 2.43 -11.62
CA GLY A 74 12.42 1.53 -10.49
C GLY A 74 13.87 1.18 -10.13
N VAL A 75 14.16 0.97 -8.85
CA VAL A 75 15.48 0.56 -8.37
C VAL A 75 15.41 -0.88 -7.90
N LEU A 76 16.25 -1.73 -8.49
CA LEU A 76 16.36 -3.14 -8.15
C LEU A 76 17.64 -3.35 -7.33
N HIS A 77 17.49 -3.79 -6.10
CA HIS A 77 18.57 -4.27 -5.25
C HIS A 77 18.79 -5.74 -5.55
N MET A 78 20.06 -6.16 -5.64
CA MET A 78 20.43 -7.49 -6.11
C MET A 78 21.36 -8.15 -5.11
N LEU A 79 21.10 -9.40 -4.78
CA LEU A 79 21.97 -10.31 -4.06
C LEU A 79 22.23 -11.51 -4.98
N GLU A 80 23.39 -11.51 -5.62
CA GLU A 80 23.74 -12.47 -6.69
C GLU A 80 24.94 -13.32 -6.27
N GLY A 81 24.91 -14.61 -6.61
CA GLY A 81 26.05 -15.52 -6.45
C GLY A 81 26.99 -15.54 -7.66
N ASP A 82 28.20 -16.06 -7.49
CA ASP A 82 29.17 -16.20 -8.59
C ASP A 82 28.79 -17.29 -9.62
N ARG A 83 27.75 -18.09 -9.36
CA ARG A 83 27.27 -19.18 -10.25
C ARG A 83 25.95 -18.80 -10.90
N THR A 84 25.71 -19.29 -12.12
CA THR A 84 24.43 -19.15 -12.81
C THR A 84 23.32 -19.79 -11.95
N PRO A 85 22.32 -19.02 -11.50
CA PRO A 85 21.26 -19.55 -10.67
C PRO A 85 20.26 -20.35 -11.52
N ARG A 86 19.66 -21.40 -10.93
CA ARG A 86 18.48 -22.05 -11.52
C ARG A 86 17.18 -21.32 -11.19
N LEU A 87 17.21 -20.58 -10.08
CA LEU A 87 16.07 -19.87 -9.51
C LEU A 87 16.47 -18.44 -9.18
N SER A 88 15.62 -17.49 -9.54
CA SER A 88 15.73 -16.10 -9.14
C SER A 88 14.44 -15.65 -8.48
N PHE A 89 14.53 -14.89 -7.40
CA PHE A 89 13.38 -14.36 -6.69
C PHE A 89 13.37 -12.84 -6.78
N VAL A 90 12.26 -12.23 -7.18
CA VAL A 90 12.02 -10.79 -7.03
C VAL A 90 11.07 -10.54 -5.88
N LEU A 91 11.55 -9.84 -4.86
CA LEU A 91 10.84 -9.47 -3.67
C LEU A 91 10.17 -8.12 -3.87
N ILE A 92 8.87 -8.05 -3.58
CA ILE A 92 8.03 -6.86 -3.76
C ILE A 92 7.46 -6.46 -2.40
N HIS A 93 7.83 -5.28 -1.92
CA HIS A 93 7.51 -4.80 -0.58
C HIS A 93 6.05 -4.36 -0.44
N ASP A 94 5.62 -4.15 0.82
CA ASP A 94 4.27 -3.68 1.12
C ASP A 94 4.12 -2.14 0.94
N LEU A 95 2.91 -1.63 1.12
CA LEU A 95 2.59 -0.22 1.07
C LEU A 95 3.40 0.54 2.11
N ALA A 96 4.00 1.67 1.69
CA ALA A 96 4.82 2.52 2.55
C ALA A 96 6.06 1.82 3.15
N GLU A 97 6.52 0.75 2.52
CA GLU A 97 7.83 0.13 2.76
C GLU A 97 8.85 0.46 1.65
N HIS A 98 9.97 -0.23 1.64
CA HIS A 98 10.93 -0.20 0.54
C HIS A 98 11.71 -1.52 0.53
N ALA A 99 12.50 -1.79 -0.50
CA ALA A 99 13.24 -3.04 -0.67
C ALA A 99 14.14 -3.38 0.53
N GLY A 100 14.64 -2.37 1.24
CA GLY A 100 15.46 -2.53 2.45
C GLY A 100 14.76 -3.25 3.60
N ALA A 101 13.43 -3.14 3.70
CA ALA A 101 12.64 -3.88 4.68
C ALA A 101 12.69 -5.41 4.45
N LEU A 102 12.92 -5.83 3.20
CA LEU A 102 12.97 -7.25 2.81
C LEU A 102 14.39 -7.84 2.82
N ARG A 103 15.39 -7.06 3.26
CA ARG A 103 16.81 -7.43 3.22
C ARG A 103 17.08 -8.75 3.95
N ASP A 104 16.68 -8.84 5.21
CA ASP A 104 16.99 -10.02 6.04
C ASP A 104 16.23 -11.27 5.55
N PHE A 105 15.02 -11.08 5.02
CA PHE A 105 14.29 -12.15 4.33
C PHE A 105 15.03 -12.64 3.08
N GLY A 106 15.51 -11.71 2.25
CA GLY A 106 16.26 -12.04 1.04
C GLY A 106 17.58 -12.76 1.34
N SER A 107 18.32 -12.34 2.37
CA SER A 107 19.53 -13.04 2.82
C SER A 107 19.22 -14.46 3.29
N THR A 108 18.20 -14.59 4.16
CA THR A 108 17.77 -15.90 4.68
C THR A 108 17.34 -16.83 3.55
N LEU A 109 16.60 -16.33 2.56
CA LEU A 109 16.17 -17.10 1.39
C LEU A 109 17.38 -17.61 0.59
N ALA A 110 18.36 -16.74 0.34
CA ALA A 110 19.57 -17.11 -0.38
C ALA A 110 20.41 -18.16 0.37
N GLU A 111 20.56 -18.00 1.70
CA GLU A 111 21.23 -19.00 2.56
C GLU A 111 20.52 -20.36 2.51
N LYS A 112 19.18 -20.38 2.52
CA LYS A 112 18.40 -21.62 2.39
C LYS A 112 18.59 -22.27 1.03
N CYS A 113 18.58 -21.51 -0.07
CA CYS A 113 18.89 -22.00 -1.41
C CYS A 113 20.28 -22.68 -1.48
N ILE A 114 21.29 -22.05 -0.88
CA ILE A 114 22.65 -22.61 -0.79
C ILE A 114 22.64 -23.91 0.03
N GLY A 115 21.99 -23.90 1.19
CA GLY A 115 21.94 -25.06 2.10
C GLY A 115 21.29 -26.30 1.49
N VAL A 116 20.34 -26.14 0.57
CA VAL A 116 19.71 -27.26 -0.15
C VAL A 116 20.40 -27.62 -1.47
N GLY A 117 21.56 -27.01 -1.77
CA GLY A 117 22.34 -27.31 -2.97
C GLY A 117 21.76 -26.73 -4.27
N SER A 118 20.85 -25.76 -4.19
CA SER A 118 20.25 -25.08 -5.34
C SER A 118 20.37 -23.56 -5.19
N PRO A 119 21.57 -22.98 -5.43
CA PRO A 119 21.79 -21.54 -5.29
C PRO A 119 20.78 -20.73 -6.10
N CYS A 120 20.32 -19.64 -5.50
CA CYS A 120 19.37 -18.72 -6.11
C CYS A 120 19.88 -17.28 -6.01
N ASN A 121 19.49 -16.44 -6.97
CA ASN A 121 19.67 -14.99 -6.86
C ASN A 121 18.42 -14.37 -6.26
N VAL A 122 18.59 -13.36 -5.42
CA VAL A 122 17.48 -12.64 -4.80
C VAL A 122 17.56 -11.17 -5.18
N TYR A 123 16.44 -10.64 -5.62
CA TYR A 123 16.26 -9.27 -6.04
C TYR A 123 15.17 -8.64 -5.18
N ALA A 124 15.26 -7.35 -4.87
CA ALA A 124 14.17 -6.62 -4.23
C ALA A 124 13.99 -5.27 -4.91
N ILE A 125 12.75 -4.95 -5.26
CA ILE A 125 12.44 -3.73 -6.00
C ILE A 125 11.92 -2.66 -5.04
N ASP A 126 12.47 -1.45 -5.13
CA ASP A 126 11.80 -0.25 -4.64
C ASP A 126 10.72 0.12 -5.68
N LEU A 127 9.45 0.18 -5.28
CA LEU A 127 8.36 0.55 -6.18
C LEU A 127 8.26 2.07 -6.38
N ALA A 128 7.58 2.52 -7.42
CA ALA A 128 7.37 3.93 -7.71
C ALA A 128 6.85 4.67 -6.47
N GLY A 129 7.43 5.82 -6.16
CA GLY A 129 7.09 6.61 -4.97
C GLY A 129 7.67 6.07 -3.65
N HIS A 130 8.46 4.99 -3.67
CA HIS A 130 9.06 4.34 -2.51
C HIS A 130 10.58 4.21 -2.64
N GLY A 131 11.27 4.10 -1.50
CA GLY A 131 12.70 3.83 -1.44
C GLY A 131 13.55 4.78 -2.29
N LEU A 132 14.40 4.22 -3.16
CA LEU A 132 15.24 4.95 -4.10
C LEU A 132 14.60 5.14 -5.49
N SER A 133 13.40 4.60 -5.70
CA SER A 133 12.72 4.67 -6.99
C SER A 133 12.12 6.03 -7.22
N VAL A 134 12.35 6.55 -8.42
CA VAL A 134 11.83 7.85 -8.84
C VAL A 134 10.63 7.60 -9.74
N HIS A 135 9.53 8.30 -9.52
CA HIS A 135 8.41 8.28 -10.44
C HIS A 135 8.83 8.95 -11.77
N HIS A 136 8.47 8.35 -12.91
CA HIS A 136 8.67 9.00 -14.21
C HIS A 136 8.08 10.40 -14.23
N GLY A 137 8.91 11.40 -14.50
CA GLY A 137 8.55 12.82 -14.42
C GLY A 137 9.00 13.54 -13.15
N GLY A 138 9.86 12.94 -12.32
CA GLY A 138 10.46 13.62 -11.16
C GLY A 138 9.50 13.77 -9.97
N GLY A 139 8.54 12.85 -9.84
CA GLY A 139 7.55 12.89 -8.76
C GLY A 139 8.18 12.69 -7.37
N SER A 140 7.60 13.37 -6.37
CA SER A 140 7.95 13.19 -4.96
C SER A 140 7.54 11.79 -4.45
N LYS A 141 8.17 11.33 -3.37
CA LYS A 141 7.73 10.14 -2.61
C LYS A 141 6.22 10.20 -2.33
N GLY A 142 5.57 9.04 -2.32
CA GLY A 142 4.12 8.92 -2.08
C GLY A 142 3.21 9.24 -3.28
N ASN A 143 3.75 9.60 -4.45
CA ASN A 143 3.00 9.70 -5.70
C ASN A 143 3.25 8.47 -6.57
N PHE A 144 2.20 7.68 -6.82
CA PHE A 144 2.28 6.44 -7.58
C PHE A 144 0.92 6.02 -8.14
N ARG A 145 0.93 5.20 -9.19
CA ARG A 145 -0.23 4.42 -9.62
C ARG A 145 0.09 2.94 -9.48
N THR A 146 -0.89 2.13 -9.08
CA THR A 146 -0.72 0.68 -8.99
C THR A 146 -0.32 0.06 -10.34
N SER A 147 -0.77 0.63 -11.45
CA SER A 147 -0.33 0.25 -12.80
C SER A 147 1.18 0.36 -12.99
N ASP A 148 1.81 1.38 -12.40
CA ASP A 148 3.24 1.60 -12.52
C ASP A 148 4.02 0.54 -11.72
N TRP A 149 3.49 0.10 -10.58
CA TRP A 149 4.06 -0.98 -9.79
C TRP A 149 4.00 -2.32 -10.53
N HIS A 150 2.88 -2.61 -11.17
CA HIS A 150 2.74 -3.81 -12.01
C HIS A 150 3.78 -3.78 -13.14
N GLN A 151 3.89 -2.65 -13.84
CA GLN A 151 4.86 -2.49 -14.92
C GLN A 151 6.31 -2.62 -14.43
N GLN A 152 6.62 -2.08 -13.25
CA GLN A 152 7.93 -2.19 -12.60
C GLN A 152 8.28 -3.63 -12.23
N ALA A 153 7.32 -4.40 -11.72
CA ALA A 153 7.54 -5.82 -11.44
C ALA A 153 7.79 -6.63 -12.72
N ILE A 154 7.07 -6.32 -13.81
CA ILE A 154 7.29 -6.93 -15.13
C ILE A 154 8.68 -6.57 -15.66
N GLU A 155 9.07 -5.29 -15.59
CA GLU A 155 10.39 -4.85 -16.04
C GLU A 155 11.52 -5.48 -15.23
N ALA A 156 11.36 -5.57 -13.90
CA ALA A 156 12.32 -6.27 -13.05
C ALA A 156 12.46 -7.74 -13.46
N SER A 157 11.35 -8.45 -13.69
CA SER A 157 11.40 -9.85 -14.13
C SER A 157 12.07 -10.01 -15.50
N THR A 158 11.86 -9.05 -16.40
CA THR A 158 12.51 -9.00 -17.71
C THR A 158 14.00 -8.79 -17.57
N PHE A 159 14.42 -7.83 -16.75
CA PHE A 159 15.82 -7.57 -16.43
C PHE A 159 16.51 -8.83 -15.88
N ILE A 160 15.87 -9.53 -14.93
CA ILE A 160 16.41 -10.75 -14.31
C ILE A 160 16.59 -11.87 -15.35
N ARG A 161 15.60 -12.08 -16.22
CA ARG A 161 15.66 -13.08 -17.31
C ARG A 161 16.76 -12.78 -18.32
N LEU A 162 16.92 -11.51 -18.71
CA LEU A 162 17.97 -11.11 -19.65
C LEU A 162 19.37 -11.29 -19.05
N ARG A 163 19.52 -11.02 -17.75
CA ARG A 163 20.78 -11.15 -17.02
C ARG A 163 21.15 -12.59 -16.70
N ASN A 164 20.16 -13.44 -16.44
CA ASN A 164 20.34 -14.84 -16.05
C ASN A 164 19.56 -15.73 -17.01
N GLN A 165 20.15 -16.03 -18.17
CA GLN A 165 19.54 -16.92 -19.16
C GLN A 165 19.21 -18.27 -18.49
N ASP A 166 18.03 -18.81 -18.81
CA ASP A 166 17.48 -20.07 -18.30
C ASP A 166 17.09 -20.14 -16.81
N THR A 167 17.24 -19.06 -16.02
CA THR A 167 16.74 -19.05 -14.63
C THR A 167 15.21 -18.99 -14.60
N ALA A 168 14.56 -19.75 -13.72
CA ALA A 168 13.15 -19.53 -13.40
C ALA A 168 13.01 -18.33 -12.46
N VAL A 169 12.12 -17.38 -12.77
CA VAL A 169 11.95 -16.15 -11.98
C VAL A 169 10.63 -16.20 -11.22
N PHE A 170 10.67 -16.11 -9.90
CA PHE A 170 9.49 -16.09 -9.04
C PHE A 170 9.33 -14.71 -8.40
N ALA A 171 8.12 -14.18 -8.39
CA ALA A 171 7.80 -12.98 -7.61
C ALA A 171 7.29 -13.37 -6.22
N ILE A 172 7.83 -12.75 -5.16
CA ILE A 172 7.33 -12.90 -3.80
C ILE A 172 6.89 -11.53 -3.32
N GLY A 173 5.59 -11.34 -3.14
CA GLY A 173 5.00 -10.08 -2.73
C GLY A 173 4.48 -10.12 -1.30
N PHE A 174 4.66 -9.02 -0.56
CA PHE A 174 4.18 -8.82 0.80
C PHE A 174 3.08 -7.77 0.82
N GLY A 175 1.96 -8.04 1.49
CA GLY A 175 0.84 -7.09 1.56
C GLY A 175 0.35 -6.68 0.18
N ILE A 176 0.39 -5.39 -0.14
CA ILE A 176 0.03 -4.88 -1.48
C ILE A 176 1.02 -5.34 -2.55
N GLY A 177 2.28 -5.59 -2.19
CA GLY A 177 3.27 -6.21 -3.06
C GLY A 177 2.84 -7.60 -3.51
N GLY A 178 2.00 -8.29 -2.73
CA GLY A 178 1.35 -9.56 -3.10
C GLY A 178 0.41 -9.42 -4.29
N ASP A 179 -0.42 -8.37 -4.32
CA ASP A 179 -1.29 -8.04 -5.45
C ASP A 179 -0.43 -7.73 -6.68
N VAL A 180 0.60 -6.88 -6.50
CA VAL A 180 1.56 -6.55 -7.58
C VAL A 180 2.22 -7.79 -8.16
N ALA A 181 2.66 -8.75 -7.32
CA ALA A 181 3.28 -9.99 -7.76
C ALA A 181 2.33 -10.87 -8.59
N LEU A 182 1.08 -11.03 -8.13
CA LEU A 182 0.06 -11.82 -8.81
C LEU A 182 -0.31 -11.18 -10.16
N GLN A 183 -0.64 -9.89 -10.16
CA GLN A 183 -1.03 -9.15 -11.37
C GLN A 183 0.11 -9.15 -12.41
N ALA A 184 1.35 -8.91 -11.98
CA ALA A 184 2.50 -8.97 -12.86
C ALA A 184 2.67 -10.38 -13.47
N SER A 185 2.51 -11.44 -12.67
CA SER A 185 2.65 -12.82 -13.16
C SER A 185 1.58 -13.22 -14.17
N MET A 186 0.39 -12.62 -14.10
CA MET A 186 -0.67 -12.83 -15.10
C MET A 186 -0.39 -12.05 -16.40
N ALA A 187 0.37 -10.96 -16.32
CA ALA A 187 0.62 -10.04 -17.42
C ALA A 187 1.94 -10.33 -18.19
N THR A 188 2.78 -11.26 -17.72
CA THR A 188 4.06 -11.56 -18.36
C THR A 188 4.45 -13.04 -18.26
N ASP A 189 5.09 -13.55 -19.32
CA ASP A 189 5.70 -14.88 -19.36
C ASP A 189 7.10 -14.93 -18.70
N LYS A 190 7.65 -13.76 -18.34
CA LYS A 190 8.98 -13.65 -17.73
C LYS A 190 9.00 -14.18 -16.31
N LEU A 191 7.87 -14.11 -15.61
CA LEU A 191 7.64 -14.74 -14.32
C LEU A 191 7.19 -16.19 -14.49
N THR A 192 7.87 -17.11 -13.81
CA THR A 192 7.51 -18.53 -13.72
C THR A 192 6.38 -18.77 -12.73
N GLY A 193 6.28 -17.92 -11.71
CA GLY A 193 5.20 -17.98 -10.73
C GLY A 193 5.27 -16.82 -9.76
N ALA A 194 4.24 -16.72 -8.92
CA ALA A 194 4.14 -15.72 -7.87
C ALA A 194 3.72 -16.36 -6.54
N VAL A 195 4.20 -15.78 -5.45
CA VAL A 195 3.82 -16.08 -4.07
C VAL A 195 3.36 -14.79 -3.43
N ALA A 196 2.15 -14.78 -2.88
CA ALA A 196 1.62 -13.66 -2.12
C ALA A 196 1.62 -14.01 -0.62
N ASN A 197 2.26 -13.16 0.19
CA ASN A 197 2.28 -13.29 1.63
C ASN A 197 1.55 -12.12 2.28
N GLY A 198 0.57 -12.43 3.15
CA GLY A 198 -0.26 -11.40 3.80
C GLY A 198 -1.01 -10.53 2.80
N LEU A 199 -1.49 -11.13 1.70
CA LEU A 199 -2.09 -10.44 0.55
C LEU A 199 -3.08 -9.35 0.98
N LEU A 200 -2.70 -8.10 0.73
CA LEU A 200 -3.61 -6.96 0.79
C LEU A 200 -4.12 -6.76 -0.63
N LEU A 201 -5.25 -7.40 -0.93
CA LEU A 201 -5.95 -7.06 -2.17
C LEU A 201 -6.34 -5.59 -2.07
N ASN A 202 -6.16 -4.87 -3.19
CA ASN A 202 -7.02 -3.73 -3.49
C ASN A 202 -8.45 -4.27 -3.69
N HIS A 203 -9.06 -4.84 -2.64
CA HIS A 203 -10.45 -4.54 -2.45
C HIS A 203 -10.45 -3.01 -2.46
N GLU A 204 -11.37 -2.40 -3.18
CA GLU A 204 -11.93 -1.17 -2.69
C GLU A 204 -12.41 -1.49 -1.26
N VAL A 205 -11.51 -1.51 -0.29
CA VAL A 205 -11.84 -1.11 1.05
C VAL A 205 -12.12 0.35 0.74
N PRO A 206 -13.39 0.82 0.76
CA PRO A 206 -13.60 2.21 1.05
C PRO A 206 -12.93 2.39 2.42
N PHE A 207 -11.63 2.69 2.42
CA PHE A 207 -10.98 3.34 3.53
C PHE A 207 -11.74 4.63 3.60
N ARG A 208 -12.76 4.62 4.46
CA ARG A 208 -13.73 5.67 4.64
C ARG A 208 -13.01 6.92 5.11
N THR A 209 -12.33 7.63 4.21
CA THR A 209 -12.08 9.08 4.30
C THR A 209 -13.37 9.84 3.94
N GLN A 210 -14.49 9.28 4.38
CA GLN A 210 -15.85 9.49 3.91
C GLN A 210 -16.79 9.70 5.11
N GLY A 211 -16.24 10.10 6.26
CA GLY A 211 -17.05 10.45 7.42
C GLY A 211 -17.95 11.68 7.22
N ARG A 212 -17.56 12.61 6.34
CA ARG A 212 -18.31 13.86 6.10
C ARG A 212 -18.90 14.03 4.70
N ILE A 213 -18.21 13.57 3.66
CA ILE A 213 -18.65 13.78 2.27
C ILE A 213 -19.60 12.67 1.81
N ASP A 214 -19.43 11.44 2.30
CA ASP A 214 -20.27 10.30 1.91
C ASP A 214 -21.52 10.10 2.75
N LEU A 215 -21.64 10.71 3.92
CA LEU A 215 -22.95 10.69 4.58
C LEU A 215 -23.95 11.55 3.81
N LEU A 216 -23.48 12.68 3.27
CA LEU A 216 -24.31 13.54 2.43
C LEU A 216 -24.49 12.94 1.04
N LYS A 217 -23.43 12.40 0.42
CA LYS A 217 -23.53 11.69 -0.88
C LYS A 217 -24.22 10.33 -0.78
N GLY A 218 -24.19 9.67 0.36
CA GLY A 218 -24.91 8.43 0.63
C GLY A 218 -26.39 8.72 0.86
N ALA A 219 -26.73 9.72 1.67
CA ALA A 219 -28.13 10.13 1.80
C ALA A 219 -28.71 10.70 0.48
N LEU A 220 -27.94 11.48 -0.27
CA LEU A 220 -28.34 11.97 -1.60
C LEU A 220 -28.25 10.88 -2.67
N GLY A 221 -27.36 9.91 -2.53
CA GLY A 221 -27.15 8.78 -3.43
C GLY A 221 -28.27 7.76 -3.29
N ASP A 222 -28.61 7.36 -2.07
CA ASP A 222 -29.76 6.53 -1.75
C ASP A 222 -31.08 7.20 -2.17
N LEU A 223 -31.17 8.53 -2.02
CA LEU A 223 -32.31 9.31 -2.52
C LEU A 223 -32.34 9.39 -4.05
N ALA A 224 -31.19 9.57 -4.70
CA ALA A 224 -31.07 9.58 -6.16
C ALA A 224 -31.34 8.19 -6.75
N GLU A 225 -30.88 7.11 -6.12
CA GLU A 225 -31.12 5.72 -6.51
C GLU A 225 -32.60 5.34 -6.32
N ALA A 226 -33.23 5.81 -5.24
CA ALA A 226 -34.67 5.69 -5.04
C ALA A 226 -35.50 6.52 -6.05
N LEU A 227 -34.95 7.61 -6.59
CA LEU A 227 -35.63 8.51 -7.55
C LEU A 227 -35.32 8.20 -9.03
N LEU A 228 -34.19 7.57 -9.34
CA LEU A 228 -33.63 7.45 -10.70
C LEU A 228 -33.30 5.99 -11.05
N GLN A 229 -34.19 5.06 -10.68
CA GLN A 229 -34.07 3.62 -10.95
C GLN A 229 -33.27 3.31 -12.24
N ASP A 230 -32.13 2.62 -12.06
CA ASP A 230 -31.29 2.00 -13.09
C ASP A 230 -30.24 2.82 -13.86
N ILE A 231 -29.60 3.84 -13.27
CA ILE A 231 -28.38 4.44 -13.89
C ILE A 231 -27.15 4.30 -12.97
N PRO A 232 -26.17 3.42 -13.28
CA PRO A 232 -24.94 3.34 -12.52
C PRO A 232 -24.03 4.55 -12.81
N LEU A 233 -23.78 5.36 -11.78
CA LEU A 233 -22.81 6.46 -11.82
C LEU A 233 -21.43 5.96 -11.35
N PHE A 234 -20.46 5.95 -12.26
CA PHE A 234 -19.07 5.64 -11.96
C PHE A 234 -18.26 6.92 -11.70
N THR A 235 -17.48 6.94 -10.62
CA THR A 235 -16.43 7.96 -10.39
C THR A 235 -15.09 7.28 -10.08
N PRO A 236 -14.00 7.60 -10.80
CA PRO A 236 -12.68 7.09 -10.47
C PRO A 236 -12.16 7.76 -9.19
N SER A 237 -11.72 6.97 -8.22
CA SER A 237 -11.09 7.43 -6.99
C SER A 237 -9.59 7.72 -7.23
N LEU A 238 -9.19 8.96 -6.95
CA LEU A 238 -7.78 9.35 -6.82
C LEU A 238 -7.43 9.35 -5.32
N PHE A 239 -6.51 8.49 -4.91
CA PHE A 239 -5.97 8.51 -3.55
C PHE A 239 -4.69 9.34 -3.50
N ASN A 240 -4.63 10.30 -2.56
CA ASN A 240 -3.44 11.10 -2.29
C ASN A 240 -2.84 10.64 -0.95
N PHE A 241 -1.85 9.76 -1.01
CA PHE A 241 -1.20 9.19 0.18
C PHE A 241 -0.19 10.13 0.85
N ARG A 242 -0.01 11.37 0.38
CA ARG A 242 1.04 12.29 0.85
C ARG A 242 1.09 12.43 2.38
N HIS A 243 -0.06 12.44 3.06
CA HIS A 243 -0.12 12.54 4.53
C HIS A 243 0.42 11.31 5.28
N PHE A 244 0.45 10.12 4.68
CA PHE A 244 1.05 8.93 5.31
C PHE A 244 2.58 8.91 5.19
N TYR A 245 3.16 9.66 4.24
CA TYR A 245 4.60 9.62 3.93
C TYR A 245 5.41 10.72 4.59
N ASP A 246 4.80 11.86 4.94
CA ASP A 246 5.52 12.98 5.57
C ASP A 246 6.14 12.60 6.94
N ASP A 247 5.65 11.54 7.60
CA ASP A 247 6.20 11.00 8.86
C ASP A 247 7.14 9.79 8.70
N ALA A 248 7.17 9.16 7.52
CA ALA A 248 7.97 7.96 7.22
C ALA A 248 9.30 8.30 6.54
N ASP A 249 9.82 9.50 6.82
CA ASP A 249 10.97 10.04 6.10
C ASP A 249 12.25 9.24 6.40
N CYS A 250 12.49 8.25 5.55
CA CYS A 250 13.79 7.62 5.36
C CYS A 250 14.70 8.66 4.69
N ALA A 251 15.19 9.61 5.49
CA ALA A 251 16.24 10.54 5.13
C ALA A 251 17.55 9.75 5.01
N ALA A 252 17.74 9.06 3.89
CA ALA A 252 19.09 8.89 3.38
C ALA A 252 19.56 10.31 2.98
N PRO A 253 20.72 10.79 3.47
CA PRO A 253 21.26 12.06 3.00
C PRO A 253 21.37 12.00 1.48
N ALA A 254 20.98 13.09 0.82
CA ALA A 254 21.14 13.23 -0.63
C ALA A 254 22.57 12.81 -1.02
N PRO A 255 22.76 12.07 -2.12
CA PRO A 255 24.09 11.68 -2.54
C PRO A 255 24.96 12.93 -2.65
N SER A 256 26.01 12.99 -1.83
CA SER A 256 27.03 14.03 -1.94
C SER A 256 27.53 14.01 -3.38
N ALA A 257 27.58 15.19 -4.01
CA ALA A 257 28.14 15.34 -5.34
C ALA A 257 29.48 14.59 -5.45
N PRO A 258 29.78 13.96 -6.60
CA PRO A 258 31.07 13.29 -6.78
C PRO A 258 32.19 14.30 -6.53
N PRO A 259 33.31 13.89 -5.90
CA PRO A 259 34.44 14.78 -5.67
C PRO A 259 34.98 15.32 -7.00
N PRO A 260 35.55 16.55 -7.00
CA PRO A 260 36.04 17.21 -8.20
C PRO A 260 37.14 16.41 -8.91
#